data_AF-A0A965PIM0-F1
#
_entry.id   AF-A0A965PIM0-F1
#
_cell.length_a   1.000
_cell.length_b   1.000
_cell.length_c   1.000
_cell.angle_alpha   90.00
_cell.angle_beta   90.00
_cell.angle_gamma   90.00
#
_symmetry.space_group_name_H-M   'P 1'
#
loop_
_entity.id
_entity.type
_entity.pdbx_description
1 polymer ?
#
loop_
_entity_poly.entity_id
_entity_poly.type
_entity_poly.pdbx_seq_one_letter_code
_entity_poly.pdbx_strand_id
1 'polypeptide(L)'
;MWRICWSYINTAAWAAEIARGNPDLKITAIVTKPTAVSDLISEISYLGLSIYAESGAKSIGFKTSRPYYDDTTWTITDSDIIKDGLTLAGRDDKRLTEVVVNTVQKDPTQGVGTTNFLRSYYLLDGDAKGSNAYADSKIKQMYIRWLNQGNDDLVRILAIRYLARFRSAPQRATVQVRADKYAGVKLTDVVFLTTDQITDEAGVPEKRAYQVISMSKKSAGVAELQLQRYFYAGRYGRFVANDSPTYSAATDAQKAVGGWFSSETAPTFSPFIFV
;
A
#
# COMPACT_ATOMS: atom_id res chain seq x y z
N MET A 1 3.79 24.98 -17.02
CA MET A 1 4.48 23.74 -17.45
C MET A 1 5.50 23.38 -16.36
N TRP A 2 5.20 22.39 -15.51
CA TRP A 2 6.13 21.97 -14.46
C TRP A 2 7.14 20.99 -15.07
N ARG A 3 8.37 21.45 -15.33
CA ARG A 3 9.48 20.58 -15.72
C ARG A 3 10.00 19.87 -14.46
N ILE A 4 9.76 18.57 -14.33
CA ILE A 4 10.39 17.75 -13.30
C ILE A 4 11.84 17.53 -13.73
N CYS A 5 12.80 17.96 -12.91
CA CYS A 5 14.22 17.74 -13.18
C CYS A 5 14.58 16.29 -12.85
N TRP A 6 15.43 15.65 -13.66
CA TRP A 6 15.94 14.30 -13.40
C TRP A 6 16.59 14.18 -12.02
N SER A 7 17.24 15.24 -11.54
CA SER A 7 17.87 15.30 -10.23
C SER A 7 16.91 15.18 -9.04
N TYR A 8 15.59 15.21 -9.27
CA TYR A 8 14.58 15.06 -8.21
C TYR A 8 14.21 13.59 -7.97
N ILE A 9 14.72 12.66 -8.80
CA ILE A 9 14.47 11.23 -8.67
C ILE A 9 15.67 10.58 -8.01
N ASN A 10 15.49 10.09 -6.78
CA ASN A 10 16.51 9.30 -6.10
C ASN A 10 16.38 7.83 -6.51
N THR A 11 17.06 7.46 -7.59
CA THR A 11 17.00 6.11 -8.17
C THR A 11 17.50 5.02 -7.22
N ALA A 12 18.47 5.33 -6.35
CA ALA A 12 18.98 4.39 -5.35
C ALA A 12 17.91 4.09 -4.27
N ALA A 13 17.22 5.12 -3.77
CA ALA A 13 16.11 4.94 -2.83
C ALA A 13 14.95 4.16 -3.44
N TRP A 14 14.62 4.45 -4.71
CA TRP A 14 13.59 3.71 -5.44
C TRP A 14 13.97 2.24 -5.63
N ALA A 15 15.21 1.95 -6.01
CA ALA A 15 15.70 0.58 -6.18
C ALA A 15 15.65 -0.21 -4.86
N ALA A 16 16.05 0.41 -3.74
CA ALA A 16 15.94 -0.21 -2.41
C ALA A 16 14.48 -0.49 -2.02
N GLU A 17 13.56 0.43 -2.33
CA GLU A 17 12.13 0.23 -2.08
C GLU A 17 11.53 -0.89 -2.94
N ILE A 18 11.90 -0.98 -4.23
CA ILE A 18 11.48 -2.08 -5.12
C ILE A 18 11.99 -3.42 -4.59
N ALA A 19 13.27 -3.50 -4.20
CA ALA A 19 13.87 -4.71 -3.66
C ALA A 19 13.15 -5.19 -2.38
N ARG A 20 12.66 -4.26 -1.55
CA ARG A 20 11.89 -4.59 -0.34
C ARG A 20 10.46 -5.01 -0.62
N GLY A 21 9.77 -4.32 -1.54
CA GLY A 21 8.33 -4.49 -1.71
C GLY A 21 7.93 -5.53 -2.75
N ASN A 22 8.53 -5.46 -3.94
CA ASN A 22 8.15 -6.25 -5.11
C ASN A 22 9.34 -6.42 -6.07
N PRO A 23 10.35 -7.24 -5.71
CA PRO A 23 11.56 -7.39 -6.52
C PRO A 23 11.29 -7.93 -7.93
N ASP A 24 10.28 -8.79 -8.06
CA ASP A 24 9.88 -9.46 -9.31
C ASP A 24 9.01 -8.61 -10.23
N LEU A 25 8.51 -7.46 -9.73
CA LEU A 25 7.67 -6.56 -10.52
C LEU A 25 8.54 -5.79 -11.50
N LYS A 26 8.69 -6.34 -12.70
CA LYS A 26 9.26 -5.64 -13.86
C LYS A 26 8.13 -5.16 -14.75
N ILE A 27 8.12 -3.86 -15.04
CA ILE A 27 7.08 -3.24 -15.85
C ILE A 27 7.68 -2.45 -17.00
N THR A 28 7.00 -2.49 -18.13
CA THR A 28 7.37 -1.71 -19.31
C THR A 28 6.12 -1.41 -20.11
N ALA A 29 6.08 -0.24 -20.75
CA ALA A 29 4.98 0.18 -21.58
C ALA A 29 5.49 0.94 -22.80
N ILE A 30 4.84 0.72 -23.94
CA ILE A 30 5.06 1.51 -25.15
C ILE A 30 3.97 2.58 -25.20
N VAL A 31 4.38 3.85 -25.21
CA VAL A 31 3.46 5.00 -25.28
C VAL A 31 3.64 5.68 -26.63
N THR A 32 2.69 5.44 -27.54
CA THR A 32 2.76 5.88 -28.95
C THR A 32 2.09 7.23 -29.19
N LYS A 33 1.19 7.65 -28.30
CA LYS A 33 0.42 8.89 -28.39
C LYS A 33 0.65 9.73 -27.13
N PRO A 34 0.62 11.07 -27.23
CA PRO A 34 0.65 11.94 -26.07
C PRO A 34 -0.44 11.52 -25.07
N THR A 35 0.00 11.01 -23.93
CA THR A 35 -0.88 10.54 -22.85
C THR A 35 -0.56 11.36 -21.62
N ALA A 36 -1.58 11.79 -20.87
CA ALA A 36 -1.34 12.57 -19.67
C ALA A 36 -0.55 11.75 -18.65
N VAL A 37 0.46 12.36 -18.04
CA VAL A 37 1.31 11.69 -17.03
C VAL A 37 0.46 11.22 -15.84
N SER A 38 -0.60 11.94 -15.49
CA SER A 38 -1.58 11.55 -14.48
C SER A 38 -2.24 10.20 -14.79
N ASP A 39 -2.53 9.93 -16.05
CA ASP A 39 -3.19 8.69 -16.47
C ASP A 39 -2.21 7.53 -16.36
N LEU A 40 -0.96 7.73 -16.79
CA LEU A 40 0.11 6.73 -16.66
C LEU A 40 0.41 6.41 -15.20
N ILE A 41 0.50 7.42 -14.33
CA ILE A 41 0.70 7.22 -12.88
C ILE A 41 -0.51 6.51 -12.27
N SER A 42 -1.73 6.83 -12.70
CA SER A 42 -2.94 6.15 -12.23
C SER A 42 -2.94 4.67 -12.62
N GLU A 43 -2.51 4.32 -13.84
CA GLU A 43 -2.34 2.93 -14.26
C GLU A 43 -1.31 2.19 -13.39
N ILE A 44 -0.17 2.83 -13.08
CA ILE A 44 0.87 2.29 -12.19
C ILE A 44 0.34 2.07 -10.76
N SER A 45 -0.57 2.93 -10.29
CA SER A 45 -1.12 2.81 -8.94
C SER A 45 -1.89 1.51 -8.69
N TYR A 46 -2.50 0.94 -9.73
CA TYR A 46 -3.17 -0.37 -9.65
C TYR A 46 -2.21 -1.51 -9.34
N LEU A 47 -0.92 -1.35 -9.65
CA LEU A 47 0.13 -2.33 -9.37
C LEU A 47 0.64 -2.25 -7.92
N GLY A 48 0.02 -1.42 -7.08
CA GLY A 48 0.46 -1.20 -5.71
C GLY A 48 1.71 -0.33 -5.61
N LEU A 49 1.96 0.51 -6.62
CA LEU A 49 3.07 1.45 -6.66
C LEU A 49 2.55 2.88 -6.46
N SER A 50 3.10 3.62 -5.51
CA SER A 50 2.71 5.00 -5.23
C SER A 50 3.87 5.93 -5.59
N ILE A 51 3.63 6.85 -6.53
CA ILE A 51 4.56 7.91 -6.92
C ILE A 51 3.96 9.22 -6.44
N TYR A 52 4.75 10.04 -5.74
CA TYR A 52 4.25 11.27 -5.15
C TYR A 52 5.32 12.35 -5.12
N ALA A 53 4.89 13.61 -5.18
CA ALA A 53 5.78 14.74 -4.95
C ALA A 53 5.89 14.99 -3.45
N GLU A 54 7.11 15.13 -2.95
CA GLU A 54 7.34 15.51 -1.55
C GLU A 54 7.05 16.99 -1.35
N SER A 55 6.20 17.32 -0.37
CA SER A 55 5.86 18.71 -0.06
C SER A 55 7.07 19.45 0.49
N GLY A 56 7.48 20.54 -0.17
CA GLY A 56 8.61 21.37 0.28
C GLY A 56 10.00 20.85 -0.09
N ALA A 57 10.09 19.65 -0.69
CA ALA A 57 11.34 19.11 -1.21
C ALA A 57 11.30 19.03 -2.74
N LYS A 58 12.45 19.27 -3.37
CA LYS A 58 12.66 19.06 -4.80
C LYS A 58 12.89 17.56 -5.08
N SER A 59 11.96 16.71 -4.67
CA SER A 59 12.10 15.25 -4.79
C SER A 59 10.79 14.55 -5.10
N ILE A 60 10.87 13.47 -5.87
CA ILE A 60 9.75 12.56 -6.16
C ILE A 60 9.96 11.29 -5.34
N GLY A 61 9.01 11.03 -4.44
CA GLY A 61 8.94 9.84 -3.63
C GLY A 61 8.34 8.65 -4.40
N PHE A 62 8.74 7.46 -3.98
CA PHE A 62 8.23 6.19 -4.47
C PHE A 62 8.03 5.25 -3.30
N LYS A 63 6.85 4.64 -3.20
CA LYS A 63 6.53 3.65 -2.17
C LYS A 63 5.77 2.47 -2.76
N THR A 64 6.15 1.28 -2.36
CA THR A 64 5.41 0.05 -2.70
C THR A 64 4.35 -0.24 -1.64
N SER A 65 3.26 -0.91 -2.03
CA SER A 65 2.28 -1.43 -1.10
C SER A 65 2.86 -2.67 -0.41
N ARG A 66 3.55 -2.47 0.71
CA ARG A 66 4.13 -3.51 1.57
C ARG A 66 3.80 -3.27 3.05
N PRO A 67 3.88 -4.26 3.94
CA PRO A 67 3.77 -3.99 5.39
C PRO A 67 4.79 -2.94 5.86
N TYR A 68 4.49 -2.29 6.99
CA TYR A 68 5.45 -1.40 7.63
C TYR A 68 6.49 -2.25 8.37
N TYR A 69 7.76 -1.89 8.26
CA TYR A 69 8.85 -2.57 8.97
C TYR A 69 9.68 -1.54 9.71
N ASP A 70 10.71 -1.03 9.05
CA ASP A 70 11.64 0.01 9.48
C ASP A 70 11.18 1.43 9.08
N ASP A 71 9.91 1.56 8.68
CA ASP A 71 9.33 2.84 8.29
C ASP A 71 9.21 3.78 9.50
N THR A 72 9.32 5.08 9.25
CA THR A 72 9.02 6.09 10.27
C THR A 72 7.55 5.96 10.67
N THR A 73 7.32 5.81 11.98
CA THR A 73 5.99 5.71 12.55
C THR A 73 5.72 6.87 13.50
N TRP A 74 4.49 7.35 13.47
CA TRP A 74 4.00 8.39 14.38
C TRP A 74 2.86 7.82 15.21
N THR A 75 2.63 8.36 16.39
CA THR A 75 1.47 7.99 17.22
C THR A 75 0.66 9.24 17.50
N ILE A 76 -0.64 9.19 17.22
CA ILE A 76 -1.62 10.21 17.54
C ILE A 76 -2.61 9.58 18.52
N THR A 77 -2.74 10.20 19.68
CA THR A 77 -3.74 9.86 20.71
C THR A 77 -4.76 10.99 20.84
N ASP A 78 -5.88 10.76 21.53
CA ASP A 78 -6.92 11.79 21.75
C ASP A 78 -6.37 13.10 22.32
N SER A 79 -5.34 13.04 23.17
CA SER A 79 -4.66 14.23 23.72
C SER A 79 -3.99 15.13 22.68
N ASP A 80 -3.68 14.59 21.50
CA ASP A 80 -3.04 15.31 20.40
C ASP A 80 -4.03 15.86 19.37
N ILE A 81 -5.26 15.37 19.42
CA ILE A 81 -6.33 15.73 18.51
C ILE A 81 -6.95 17.04 19.00
N ILE A 82 -7.03 18.02 18.12
CA ILE A 82 -7.74 19.26 18.40
C ILE A 82 -9.21 18.94 18.58
N LYS A 83 -9.90 19.60 19.52
CA LYS A 83 -11.33 19.38 19.80
C LYS A 83 -12.16 19.36 18.50
N ASP A 84 -12.99 18.33 18.36
CA ASP A 84 -13.83 18.05 17.18
C ASP A 84 -13.03 17.93 15.86
N GLY A 85 -11.73 17.68 15.97
CA GLY A 85 -10.77 17.63 14.88
C GLY A 85 -10.60 16.27 14.22
N LEU A 86 -11.33 15.25 14.69
CA LEU A 86 -11.32 13.90 14.13
C LEU A 86 -12.61 13.62 13.35
N THR A 87 -12.46 13.10 12.14
CA THR A 87 -13.57 12.57 11.35
C THR A 87 -13.19 11.21 10.79
N LEU A 88 -13.99 10.20 11.09
CA LEU A 88 -13.84 8.84 10.57
C LEU A 88 -14.92 8.56 9.53
N ALA A 89 -14.52 8.13 8.33
CA ALA A 89 -15.43 7.81 7.24
C ALA A 89 -15.09 6.44 6.63
N GLY A 90 -16.06 5.54 6.63
CA GLY A 90 -15.98 4.29 5.87
C GLY A 90 -16.24 4.54 4.38
N ARG A 91 -15.37 4.06 3.51
CA ARG A 91 -15.49 4.23 2.05
C ARG A 91 -16.12 3.00 1.40
N ASP A 92 -17.39 2.76 1.69
CA ASP A 92 -18.10 1.61 1.12
C ASP A 92 -18.21 1.71 -0.41
N ASP A 93 -18.17 2.92 -0.96
CA ASP A 93 -18.08 3.18 -2.42
C ASP A 93 -16.81 2.58 -3.06
N LYS A 94 -15.78 2.28 -2.26
CA LYS A 94 -14.53 1.68 -2.70
C LYS A 94 -14.39 0.21 -2.36
N ARG A 95 -15.39 -0.39 -1.70
CA ARG A 95 -15.44 -1.83 -1.46
C ARG A 95 -15.53 -2.57 -2.79
N LEU A 96 -14.81 -3.68 -2.92
CA LEU A 96 -14.80 -4.51 -4.13
C LEU A 96 -15.10 -5.96 -3.77
N THR A 97 -15.87 -6.60 -4.64
CA THR A 97 -16.13 -8.06 -4.59
C THR A 97 -15.47 -8.78 -5.76
N GLU A 98 -15.17 -8.04 -6.83
CA GLU A 98 -14.68 -8.59 -8.09
C GLU A 98 -13.64 -7.67 -8.71
N VAL A 99 -12.59 -8.28 -9.29
CA VAL A 99 -11.51 -7.57 -9.98
C VAL A 99 -11.26 -8.24 -11.32
N VAL A 100 -11.17 -7.42 -12.37
CA VAL A 100 -10.82 -7.87 -13.73
C VAL A 100 -9.57 -7.14 -14.18
N VAL A 101 -8.51 -7.89 -14.47
CA VAL A 101 -7.23 -7.33 -14.92
C VAL A 101 -7.01 -7.70 -16.38
N ASN A 102 -6.97 -6.69 -17.24
CA ASN A 102 -6.73 -6.86 -18.68
C ASN A 102 -5.29 -6.45 -18.98
N THR A 103 -4.53 -7.36 -19.60
CA THR A 103 -3.10 -7.24 -19.87
C THR A 103 -2.75 -7.77 -21.26
N VAL A 104 -1.52 -7.49 -21.71
CA VAL A 104 -1.03 -7.79 -23.06
C VAL A 104 -1.82 -7.06 -24.13
N GLN A 105 -1.42 -5.82 -24.40
CA GLN A 105 -2.02 -5.03 -25.47
C GLN A 105 -1.81 -5.67 -26.84
N LYS A 106 -2.86 -5.72 -27.67
CA LYS A 106 -2.79 -6.19 -29.06
C LYS A 106 -1.98 -5.23 -29.92
N ASP A 107 -2.33 -3.94 -29.81
CA ASP A 107 -1.71 -2.87 -30.58
C ASP A 107 -1.48 -1.63 -29.68
N PRO A 108 -0.21 -1.27 -29.39
CA PRO A 108 0.11 -0.08 -28.60
C PRO A 108 -0.37 1.25 -29.20
N THR A 109 -0.76 1.29 -30.48
CA THR A 109 -1.29 2.49 -31.14
C THR A 109 -2.77 2.74 -30.87
N GLN A 110 -3.52 1.70 -30.47
CA GLN A 110 -4.97 1.79 -30.21
C GLN A 110 -5.33 2.21 -28.78
N GLY A 111 -4.35 2.49 -27.92
CA GLY A 111 -4.57 3.00 -26.56
C GLY A 111 -5.07 1.95 -25.56
N VAL A 112 -5.68 2.38 -24.45
CA VAL A 112 -6.26 1.49 -23.43
C VAL A 112 -7.77 1.40 -23.62
N GLY A 113 -8.25 0.23 -24.04
CA GLY A 113 -9.67 0.00 -24.30
C GLY A 113 -10.04 -1.46 -24.15
N THR A 114 -11.34 -1.73 -24.00
CA THR A 114 -11.93 -3.07 -23.76
C THR A 114 -11.47 -4.12 -24.77
N THR A 115 -11.28 -3.73 -26.03
CA THR A 115 -11.00 -4.66 -27.14
C THR A 115 -9.50 -4.85 -27.41
N ASN A 116 -8.64 -4.01 -26.84
CA ASN A 116 -7.23 -3.92 -27.18
C ASN A 116 -6.31 -4.76 -26.27
N PHE A 117 -6.86 -5.70 -25.51
CA PHE A 117 -6.09 -6.61 -24.65
C PHE A 117 -6.35 -8.06 -25.05
N LEU A 118 -5.30 -8.89 -25.01
CA LEU A 118 -5.35 -10.31 -25.34
C LEU A 118 -5.67 -11.19 -24.13
N ARG A 119 -5.29 -10.76 -22.92
CA ARG A 119 -5.44 -11.54 -21.71
C ARG A 119 -6.29 -10.81 -20.69
N SER A 120 -7.21 -11.56 -20.08
CA SER A 120 -8.06 -11.09 -19.00
C SER A 120 -8.03 -12.09 -17.87
N TYR A 121 -7.67 -11.62 -16.67
CA TYR A 121 -7.78 -12.40 -15.45
C TYR A 121 -8.96 -11.88 -14.63
N TYR A 122 -9.88 -12.78 -14.29
CA TYR A 122 -11.06 -12.48 -13.49
C TYR A 122 -10.92 -13.12 -12.11
N LEU A 123 -11.09 -12.33 -11.06
CA LEU A 123 -11.07 -12.77 -9.68
C LEU A 123 -12.37 -12.34 -8.99
N LEU A 124 -13.03 -13.31 -8.37
CA LEU A 124 -14.26 -13.15 -7.61
C LEU A 124 -14.04 -13.61 -6.17
N ASP A 125 -14.47 -12.80 -5.21
CA ASP A 125 -14.64 -13.21 -3.82
C ASP A 125 -16.08 -13.68 -3.59
N GLY A 126 -16.29 -15.00 -3.68
CA GLY A 126 -17.61 -15.61 -3.54
C GLY A 126 -18.21 -15.41 -2.14
N ASP A 127 -17.38 -15.38 -1.10
CA ASP A 127 -17.82 -15.19 0.27
C ASP A 127 -18.34 -13.77 0.48
N ALA A 128 -17.60 -12.77 0.01
CA ALA A 128 -18.01 -11.37 0.11
C ALA A 128 -19.29 -11.07 -0.70
N LYS A 129 -19.47 -11.75 -1.83
CA LYS A 129 -20.66 -11.63 -2.69
C LYS A 129 -21.87 -12.39 -2.15
N GLY A 130 -21.66 -13.41 -1.32
CA GLY A 130 -22.72 -14.23 -0.76
C GLY A 130 -23.72 -13.43 0.08
N SER A 131 -24.92 -14.01 0.26
CA SER A 131 -25.98 -13.45 1.12
C SER A 131 -25.56 -13.28 2.58
N ASN A 132 -24.55 -14.05 3.01
CA ASN A 132 -24.05 -14.06 4.38
C ASN A 132 -23.04 -12.93 4.67
N ALA A 133 -22.64 -12.17 3.65
CA ALA A 133 -21.74 -11.02 3.79
C ALA A 133 -22.44 -9.75 3.31
N TYR A 134 -22.20 -9.34 2.06
CA TYR A 134 -22.67 -8.05 1.55
C TYR A 134 -23.81 -8.13 0.53
N ALA A 135 -24.05 -9.32 -0.06
CA ALA A 135 -25.08 -9.55 -1.08
C ALA A 135 -25.07 -8.53 -2.25
N ASP A 136 -23.88 -8.04 -2.63
CA ASP A 136 -23.70 -6.96 -3.61
C ASP A 136 -22.54 -7.28 -4.57
N SER A 137 -22.56 -6.72 -5.79
CA SER A 137 -21.50 -6.89 -6.80
C SER A 137 -20.86 -5.55 -7.13
N LYS A 138 -19.60 -5.39 -6.70
CA LYS A 138 -18.77 -4.21 -7.00
C LYS A 138 -17.52 -4.66 -7.75
N ILE A 139 -17.56 -4.44 -9.07
CA ILE A 139 -16.52 -4.87 -10.01
C ILE A 139 -15.58 -3.72 -10.30
N LYS A 140 -14.26 -3.97 -10.20
CA LYS A 140 -13.23 -3.08 -10.71
C LYS A 140 -12.55 -3.68 -11.93
N GLN A 141 -12.77 -3.07 -13.09
CA GLN A 141 -12.05 -3.40 -14.32
C GLN A 141 -10.82 -2.51 -14.47
N MET A 142 -9.67 -3.14 -14.72
CA MET A 142 -8.37 -2.49 -14.88
C MET A 142 -7.78 -2.85 -16.25
N TYR A 143 -7.21 -1.84 -16.91
CA TYR A 143 -6.53 -1.96 -18.20
C TYR A 143 -5.08 -1.57 -18.01
N ILE A 144 -4.19 -2.55 -18.02
CA ILE A 144 -2.80 -2.37 -17.60
C ILE A 144 -1.87 -2.69 -18.77
N ARG A 145 -1.33 -1.64 -19.39
CA ARG A 145 -0.32 -1.77 -20.47
C ARG A 145 1.09 -2.11 -19.97
N TRP A 146 1.33 -1.96 -18.67
CA TRP A 146 2.63 -2.12 -18.02
C TRP A 146 3.11 -3.56 -17.87
N LEU A 147 2.22 -4.53 -18.17
CA LEU A 147 2.44 -5.97 -18.03
C LEU A 147 2.32 -6.71 -19.38
N ASN A 148 2.73 -6.05 -20.47
CA ASN A 148 2.63 -6.61 -21.83
C ASN A 148 3.52 -7.84 -22.07
N GLN A 149 4.49 -8.10 -21.20
CA GLN A 149 5.33 -9.31 -21.21
C GLN A 149 4.56 -10.61 -20.89
N GLY A 150 3.30 -10.53 -20.47
CA GLY A 150 2.46 -11.72 -20.26
C GLY A 150 2.84 -12.56 -19.04
N ASN A 151 3.25 -11.90 -17.94
CA ASN A 151 3.51 -12.57 -16.66
C ASN A 151 2.18 -12.79 -15.90
N ASP A 152 1.48 -13.87 -16.25
CA ASP A 152 0.13 -14.14 -15.73
C ASP A 152 0.12 -14.45 -14.22
N ASP A 153 1.20 -15.04 -13.69
CA ASP A 153 1.32 -15.31 -12.25
C ASP A 153 1.42 -14.01 -11.44
N LEU A 154 2.21 -13.06 -11.93
CA LEU A 154 2.28 -11.72 -11.32
C LEU A 154 0.93 -11.01 -11.38
N VAL A 155 0.20 -11.12 -12.50
CA VAL A 155 -1.16 -10.57 -12.63
C VAL A 155 -2.09 -11.17 -11.58
N ARG A 156 -2.05 -12.48 -11.38
CA ARG A 156 -2.85 -13.17 -10.35
C ARG A 156 -2.53 -12.65 -8.95
N ILE A 157 -1.25 -12.56 -8.60
CA ILE A 157 -0.79 -12.06 -7.28
C ILE A 157 -1.28 -10.62 -7.06
N LEU A 158 -1.15 -9.75 -8.06
CA LEU A 158 -1.58 -8.35 -7.97
C LEU A 158 -3.10 -8.24 -7.83
N ALA A 159 -3.88 -9.05 -8.56
CA ALA A 159 -5.33 -9.08 -8.45
C ALA A 159 -5.79 -9.50 -7.04
N ILE A 160 -5.18 -10.55 -6.48
CA ILE A 160 -5.47 -11.03 -5.11
C ILE A 160 -5.15 -9.93 -4.09
N ARG A 161 -3.98 -9.30 -4.18
CA ARG A 161 -3.59 -8.22 -3.24
C ARG A 161 -4.51 -7.01 -3.35
N TYR A 162 -4.89 -6.62 -4.58
CA TYR A 162 -5.79 -5.51 -4.82
C TYR A 162 -7.18 -5.80 -4.25
N LEU A 163 -7.74 -6.98 -4.53
CA LEU A 163 -9.04 -7.40 -3.99
C LEU A 163 -8.99 -7.49 -2.46
N ALA A 164 -7.98 -8.13 -1.88
CA ALA A 164 -7.82 -8.24 -0.42
C ALA A 164 -7.78 -6.88 0.28
N ARG A 165 -7.14 -5.88 -0.34
CA ARG A 165 -7.07 -4.51 0.20
C ARG A 165 -8.42 -3.79 0.20
N PHE A 166 -9.28 -4.07 -0.78
CA PHE A 166 -10.58 -3.41 -0.96
C PHE A 166 -11.77 -4.31 -0.64
N ARG A 167 -11.53 -5.53 -0.15
CA ARG A 167 -12.55 -6.51 0.26
C ARG A 167 -13.46 -5.90 1.33
N SER A 168 -12.87 -5.24 2.31
CA SER A 168 -13.57 -4.45 3.32
C SER A 168 -13.49 -2.97 2.95
N ALA A 169 -14.54 -2.22 3.31
CA ALA A 169 -14.59 -0.78 3.04
C ALA A 169 -13.38 -0.07 3.70
N PRO A 170 -12.48 0.57 2.91
CA PRO A 170 -11.33 1.22 3.49
C PRO A 170 -11.79 2.41 4.35
N GLN A 171 -11.26 2.51 5.57
CA GLN A 171 -11.54 3.63 6.45
C GLN A 171 -10.60 4.79 6.12
N ARG A 172 -11.16 6.00 6.04
CA ARG A 172 -10.41 7.26 5.97
C ARG A 172 -10.62 8.02 7.27
N ALA A 173 -9.53 8.53 7.83
CA ALA A 173 -9.54 9.40 9.01
C ALA A 173 -9.00 10.76 8.60
N THR A 174 -9.71 11.83 8.92
CA THR A 174 -9.19 13.20 8.85
C THR A 174 -8.95 13.65 10.27
N VAL A 175 -7.72 14.02 10.59
CA VAL A 175 -7.33 14.42 11.94
C VAL A 175 -6.66 15.79 11.92
N GLN A 176 -7.09 16.67 12.83
CA GLN A 176 -6.48 17.97 13.06
C GLN A 176 -5.59 17.89 14.30
N VAL A 177 -4.32 18.19 14.12
CA VAL A 177 -3.29 18.10 15.16
C VAL A 177 -2.49 19.39 15.25
N ARG A 178 -1.75 19.54 16.34
CA ARG A 178 -0.81 20.66 16.48
C ARG A 178 0.32 20.54 15.46
N ALA A 179 0.52 21.60 14.69
CA ALA A 179 1.48 21.60 13.58
C ALA A 179 2.95 21.49 14.04
N ASP A 180 3.28 21.98 15.24
CA ASP A 180 4.64 21.95 15.81
C ASP A 180 5.10 20.52 16.13
N LYS A 181 4.24 19.75 16.80
CA LYS A 181 4.52 18.36 17.20
C LYS A 181 4.67 17.43 15.97
N TYR A 182 3.89 17.69 14.93
CA TYR A 182 3.80 16.84 13.73
C TYR A 182 4.45 17.43 12.48
N ALA A 183 5.30 18.45 12.63
CA ALA A 183 5.99 19.10 11.50
C ALA A 183 6.87 18.14 10.69
N GLY A 184 7.33 17.04 11.29
CA GLY A 184 8.17 16.03 10.65
C GLY A 184 7.40 14.94 9.89
N VAL A 185 6.07 14.88 9.98
CA VAL A 185 5.25 13.88 9.29
C VAL A 185 5.39 14.08 7.77
N LYS A 186 5.64 13.00 7.04
CA LYS A 186 5.75 13.02 5.58
C LYS A 186 4.62 12.26 4.91
N LEU A 187 4.48 12.47 3.61
CA LEU A 187 3.54 11.71 2.81
C LEU A 187 3.96 10.24 2.81
N THR A 188 3.00 9.31 2.89
CA THR A 188 3.21 7.85 2.96
C THR A 188 3.82 7.29 4.26
N ASP A 189 4.10 8.14 5.25
CA ASP A 189 4.43 7.70 6.61
C ASP A 189 3.25 6.94 7.23
N VAL A 190 3.56 6.09 8.22
CA VAL A 190 2.56 5.34 8.97
C VAL A 190 2.29 6.03 10.30
N VAL A 191 1.01 6.23 10.58
CA VAL A 191 0.51 6.86 11.79
C VAL A 191 -0.36 5.86 12.52
N PHE A 192 -0.04 5.59 13.78
CA PHE A 192 -0.92 4.87 14.68
C PHE A 192 -1.88 5.84 15.34
N LEU A 193 -3.17 5.67 15.08
CA LEU A 193 -4.23 6.41 15.71
C LEU A 193 -4.84 5.54 16.81
N THR A 194 -4.90 6.09 18.03
CA THR A 194 -5.61 5.49 19.17
C THR A 194 -6.58 6.54 19.70
N THR A 195 -7.86 6.24 19.66
CA THR A 195 -8.94 7.18 20.00
C THR A 195 -10.13 6.43 20.57
N ASP A 196 -10.88 7.05 21.46
CA ASP A 196 -12.14 6.54 22.00
C ASP A 196 -13.21 6.25 20.94
N GLN A 197 -13.14 6.87 19.76
CA GLN A 197 -14.04 6.58 18.64
C GLN A 197 -13.74 5.25 17.94
N ILE A 198 -12.60 4.64 18.26
CA ILE A 198 -12.13 3.39 17.68
C ILE A 198 -11.88 2.42 18.82
N THR A 199 -12.88 1.62 19.15
CA THR A 199 -12.77 0.63 20.22
C THR A 199 -12.77 -0.80 19.69
N ASP A 200 -12.23 -1.70 20.49
CA ASP A 200 -12.43 -3.14 20.35
C ASP A 200 -13.81 -3.59 20.89
N GLU A 201 -14.03 -4.91 20.91
CA GLU A 201 -15.27 -5.52 21.40
C GLU A 201 -15.53 -5.28 22.89
N ALA A 202 -14.48 -4.95 23.67
CA ALA A 202 -14.58 -4.63 25.09
C ALA A 202 -14.74 -3.12 25.35
N GLY A 203 -14.81 -2.30 24.30
CA GLY A 203 -14.91 -0.84 24.42
C GLY A 203 -13.57 -0.16 24.73
N VAL A 204 -12.44 -0.87 24.61
CA VAL A 204 -11.11 -0.31 24.85
C VAL A 204 -10.58 0.32 23.55
N PRO A 205 -9.98 1.53 23.60
CA PRO A 205 -9.39 2.15 22.42
C PRO A 205 -8.36 1.25 21.73
N GLU A 206 -8.61 0.94 20.45
CA GLU A 206 -7.76 0.05 19.66
C GLU A 206 -6.71 0.89 18.90
N LYS A 207 -5.45 0.46 18.97
CA LYS A 207 -4.37 1.07 18.18
C LYS A 207 -4.45 0.64 16.72
N ARG A 208 -4.79 1.56 15.83
CA ARG A 208 -4.94 1.29 14.39
C ARG A 208 -3.91 2.04 13.54
N ALA A 209 -3.20 1.33 12.66
CA ALA A 209 -2.30 1.91 11.66
C ALA A 209 -3.04 2.55 10.47
N TYR A 210 -2.61 3.74 10.09
CA TYR A 210 -3.03 4.49 8.91
C TYR A 210 -1.83 5.03 8.15
N GLN A 211 -1.98 5.25 6.85
CA GLN A 211 -0.98 5.89 6.00
C GLN A 211 -1.40 7.31 5.67
N VAL A 212 -0.45 8.24 5.72
CA VAL A 212 -0.68 9.65 5.35
C VAL A 212 -0.83 9.75 3.83
N ILE A 213 -1.99 10.26 3.39
CA ILE A 213 -2.33 10.44 1.97
C ILE A 213 -2.44 11.90 1.55
N SER A 214 -2.60 12.81 2.52
CA SER A 214 -2.57 14.25 2.29
C SER A 214 -2.26 14.98 3.59
N MET A 215 -1.63 16.14 3.46
CA MET A 215 -1.32 17.04 4.55
C MET A 215 -1.62 18.46 4.11
N SER A 216 -2.30 19.22 4.97
CA SER A 216 -2.59 20.63 4.71
C SER A 216 -2.46 21.45 6.00
N LYS A 217 -2.10 22.71 5.86
CA LYS A 217 -2.12 23.67 6.98
C LYS A 217 -3.50 24.31 7.01
N LYS A 218 -4.23 24.10 8.10
CA LYS A 218 -5.60 24.62 8.24
C LYS A 218 -5.62 26.05 8.79
N SER A 219 -4.83 26.31 9.82
CA SER A 219 -4.69 27.62 10.44
C SER A 219 -3.32 27.76 11.12
N ALA A 220 -3.06 28.90 11.77
CA ALA A 220 -1.82 29.08 12.53
C ALA A 220 -1.73 28.02 13.65
N GLY A 221 -0.68 27.20 13.62
CA GLY A 221 -0.44 26.15 14.60
C GLY A 221 -1.25 24.85 14.42
N VAL A 222 -2.08 24.73 13.38
CA VAL A 222 -2.91 23.55 13.12
C VAL A 222 -2.61 22.91 11.77
N ALA A 223 -2.29 21.62 11.80
CA ALA A 223 -2.14 20.78 10.62
C ALA A 223 -3.33 19.81 10.50
N GLU A 224 -3.84 19.63 9.30
CA GLU A 224 -4.85 18.63 8.98
C GLU A 224 -4.19 17.50 8.18
N LEU A 225 -4.30 16.28 8.70
CA LEU A 225 -3.78 15.07 8.08
C LEU A 225 -4.95 14.24 7.58
N GLN A 226 -4.93 13.88 6.30
CA GLN A 226 -5.81 12.86 5.78
C GLN A 226 -5.07 11.53 5.78
N LEU A 227 -5.66 10.56 6.46
CA LEU A 227 -5.10 9.26 6.73
C LEU A 227 -5.99 8.18 6.10
N GLN A 228 -5.40 7.17 5.49
CA GLN A 228 -6.11 6.01 4.96
C GLN A 228 -5.68 4.76 5.72
N ARG A 229 -6.63 3.88 6.07
CA ARG A 229 -6.33 2.66 6.82
C ARG A 229 -5.21 1.87 6.14
N TYR A 230 -4.16 1.59 6.90
CA TYR A 230 -3.03 0.78 6.46
C TYR A 230 -3.24 -0.64 6.95
N PHE A 231 -4.14 -1.34 6.28
CA PHE A 231 -4.57 -2.67 6.70
C PHE A 231 -3.71 -3.74 6.04
N TYR A 232 -3.05 -4.53 6.89
CA TYR A 232 -2.27 -5.70 6.56
C TYR A 232 -2.69 -6.76 7.58
N ALA A 233 -3.37 -7.80 7.12
CA ALA A 233 -3.92 -8.84 7.99
C ALA A 233 -2.82 -9.83 8.40
N GLY A 234 -2.66 -10.05 9.70
CA GLY A 234 -1.67 -11.00 10.24
C GLY A 234 -0.33 -10.38 10.63
N ARG A 235 0.61 -11.24 11.04
CA ARG A 235 1.97 -10.83 11.42
C ARG A 235 2.91 -11.10 10.25
N TYR A 236 3.44 -10.03 9.67
CA TYR A 236 4.37 -10.13 8.56
C TYR A 236 5.79 -10.24 9.07
N GLY A 237 6.42 -11.39 8.85
CA GLY A 237 7.86 -11.58 9.05
C GLY A 237 8.67 -11.25 7.79
N ARG A 238 9.96 -11.02 7.96
CA ARG A 238 10.94 -10.97 6.86
C ARG A 238 12.04 -12.00 7.11
N PHE A 239 12.57 -12.62 6.06
CA PHE A 239 13.77 -13.44 6.22
C PHE A 239 14.99 -12.54 6.39
N VAL A 240 15.95 -12.99 7.21
CA VAL A 240 17.23 -12.30 7.33
C VAL A 240 18.04 -12.45 6.03
N ALA A 241 18.93 -11.49 5.78
CA ALA A 241 19.79 -11.53 4.61
C ALA A 241 20.75 -12.73 4.68
N ASN A 242 21.17 -13.24 3.52
CA ASN A 242 21.97 -14.46 3.44
C ASN A 242 23.37 -14.34 4.10
N ASP A 243 23.84 -13.11 4.32
CA ASP A 243 25.09 -12.77 5.01
C ASP A 243 24.90 -12.53 6.52
N SER A 244 23.68 -12.64 7.04
CA SER A 244 23.41 -12.49 8.47
C SER A 244 23.99 -13.66 9.26
N PRO A 245 24.42 -13.44 10.52
CA PRO A 245 24.86 -14.53 11.39
C PRO A 245 23.79 -15.63 11.50
N THR A 246 24.23 -16.87 11.71
CA THR A 246 23.31 -17.98 12.03
C THR A 246 22.51 -17.64 13.28
N TYR A 247 21.34 -18.25 13.45
CA TYR A 247 20.46 -17.96 14.57
C TYR A 247 21.17 -18.07 15.94
N SER A 248 22.09 -19.04 16.09
CA SER A 248 22.88 -19.22 17.32
C SER A 248 23.91 -18.11 17.56
N ALA A 249 24.42 -17.47 16.51
CA ALA A 249 25.38 -16.37 16.59
C ALA A 249 24.72 -14.98 16.51
N ALA A 250 23.41 -14.91 16.24
CA ALA A 250 22.66 -13.67 16.15
C ALA A 250 22.36 -13.07 17.53
N THR A 251 22.54 -11.76 17.64
CA THR A 251 22.11 -10.96 18.81
C THR A 251 20.60 -10.95 18.94
N ASP A 252 20.09 -10.66 20.14
CA ASP A 252 18.64 -10.57 20.38
C ASP A 252 17.97 -9.48 19.53
N ALA A 253 18.69 -8.38 19.28
CA ALA A 253 18.24 -7.32 18.37
C ALA A 253 18.09 -7.81 16.92
N GLN A 254 19.00 -8.66 16.44
CA GLN A 254 18.87 -9.28 15.12
C GLN A 254 17.70 -10.27 15.10
N LYS A 255 17.57 -11.09 16.16
CA LYS A 255 16.49 -12.09 16.30
C LYS A 255 15.09 -11.47 16.29
N ALA A 256 14.94 -10.28 16.85
CA ALA A 256 13.67 -9.55 16.89
C ALA A 256 13.21 -9.04 15.51
N VAL A 257 14.09 -9.06 14.50
CA VAL A 257 13.92 -8.28 13.27
C VAL A 257 13.74 -9.15 12.01
N GLY A 258 13.99 -10.46 12.10
CA GLY A 258 13.82 -11.37 10.96
C GLY A 258 13.66 -12.83 11.36
N GLY A 259 13.32 -13.66 10.38
CA GLY A 259 13.22 -15.11 10.50
C GLY A 259 14.43 -15.79 9.87
N TRP A 260 14.88 -16.88 10.48
CA TRP A 260 15.89 -17.80 9.95
C TRP A 260 15.19 -19.07 9.49
N PHE A 261 15.74 -19.70 8.46
CA PHE A 261 15.40 -21.06 8.08
C PHE A 261 16.59 -21.97 8.39
N SER A 262 16.33 -23.17 8.90
CA SER A 262 17.36 -24.20 9.00
C SER A 262 17.53 -24.86 7.65
N SER A 263 18.76 -25.02 7.16
CA SER A 263 19.03 -25.96 6.08
C SER A 263 18.81 -27.38 6.60
N GLU A 264 17.86 -28.10 6.02
CA GLU A 264 17.39 -29.35 6.56
C GLU A 264 18.32 -30.52 6.22
N THR A 265 18.96 -31.09 7.24
CA THR A 265 19.08 -32.56 7.34
C THR A 265 18.27 -33.12 8.54
N ALA A 266 17.65 -32.27 9.36
CA ALA A 266 16.61 -32.63 10.34
C ALA A 266 15.94 -31.36 10.92
N PRO A 267 14.66 -31.04 10.63
CA PRO A 267 14.02 -29.87 11.18
C PRO A 267 13.23 -30.27 12.43
N THR A 268 13.54 -29.66 13.56
CA THR A 268 12.60 -29.61 14.68
C THR A 268 11.86 -28.28 14.59
N PHE A 269 10.63 -28.31 14.09
CA PHE A 269 9.73 -27.15 14.13
C PHE A 269 9.13 -27.00 15.53
N SER A 270 9.30 -25.82 16.13
CA SER A 270 8.50 -25.37 17.28
C SER A 270 7.25 -24.65 16.74
N PRO A 271 6.05 -24.81 17.36
CA PRO A 271 4.79 -24.51 16.71
C PRO A 271 4.49 -23.01 16.74
N PHE A 272 4.80 -22.32 15.65
CA PHE A 272 4.07 -21.11 15.28
C PHE A 272 3.69 -21.21 13.81
N ILE A 273 2.43 -21.62 13.61
CA ILE A 273 1.73 -21.63 12.34
C ILE A 273 1.53 -20.16 11.92
N PHE A 274 2.04 -19.79 10.75
CA PHE A 274 1.70 -18.51 10.12
C PHE A 274 0.39 -18.67 9.33
N VAL A 275 -0.62 -17.90 9.71
CA VAL A 275 -1.75 -17.48 8.87
C VAL A 275 -1.61 -15.98 8.65
#